data_AF-A0A537MXT8-F1
#
_entry.id   AF-A0A537MXT8-F1
#
_cell.length_a   1.000
_cell.length_b   1.000
_cell.length_c   1.000
_cell.angle_alpha   90.00
_cell.angle_beta   90.00
_cell.angle_gamma   90.00
#
_symmetry.space_group_name_H-M   'P 1'
#
loop_
_entity.id
_entity.type
_entity.pdbx_description
1 polymer ?
#
loop_
_entity_poly.entity_id
_entity_poly.type
_entity_poly.pdbx_seq_one_letter_code
_entity_poly.pdbx_strand_id
1 'polypeptide(L)'
;MMRTLWEHPKRKQWMGGGADLPGIHSICVDPRNSKRVWIAVSTGGIWFTEDAGASWGQRGKGMRAEHVPPELTHDPIAQDVHCLVQCPAAPHRMWVQHHNGIFVSSDE
;
A
#
# COMPACT_ATOMS: atom_id res chain seq x y z
N MET A 1 -3.00 -10.78 15.25
CA MET A 1 -1.85 -10.45 14.39
C MET A 1 -2.01 -11.18 13.06
N MET A 2 -1.89 -10.48 11.93
CA MET A 2 -2.01 -11.08 10.59
C MET A 2 -0.67 -11.71 10.17
N ARG A 3 -0.48 -13.00 10.45
CA ARG A 3 0.82 -13.69 10.27
C ARG A 3 1.30 -13.72 8.82
N THR A 4 0.40 -13.96 7.88
CA THR A 4 0.70 -14.06 6.44
C THR A 4 1.39 -12.80 5.90
N LEU A 5 0.93 -11.61 6.32
CA LEU A 5 1.60 -10.36 5.97
C LEU A 5 2.88 -10.15 6.78
N TRP A 6 2.85 -10.47 8.08
CA TRP A 6 4.00 -10.30 8.97
C TRP A 6 5.19 -11.23 8.63
N GLU A 7 4.93 -12.40 8.08
CA GLU A 7 5.95 -13.37 7.71
C GLU A 7 6.30 -13.28 6.23
N HIS A 8 5.60 -12.41 5.47
CA HIS A 8 5.83 -12.24 4.04
C HIS A 8 7.29 -11.87 3.75
N PRO A 9 8.01 -12.56 2.85
CA PRO A 9 9.44 -12.37 2.63
C PRO A 9 9.83 -10.93 2.30
N LYS A 10 9.02 -10.27 1.48
CA LYS A 10 9.22 -8.87 1.08
C LYS A 10 9.05 -7.85 2.22
N ARG A 11 8.39 -8.19 3.34
CA ARG A 11 8.26 -7.27 4.48
C ARG A 11 9.62 -6.79 5.00
N LYS A 12 10.66 -7.63 4.89
CA LYS A 12 12.04 -7.29 5.27
C LYS A 12 12.63 -6.12 4.48
N GLN A 13 11.99 -5.72 3.38
CA GLN A 13 12.39 -4.61 2.52
C GLN A 13 11.67 -3.30 2.90
N TRP A 14 10.71 -3.35 3.83
CA TRP A 14 10.09 -2.12 4.35
C TRP A 14 11.14 -1.30 5.07
N MET A 15 11.17 -0.01 4.76
CA MET A 15 12.07 0.94 5.41
C MET A 15 11.34 1.59 6.58
N GLY A 16 12.08 2.26 7.48
CA GLY A 16 11.47 2.97 8.61
C GLY A 16 11.05 4.40 8.28
N GLY A 17 11.37 4.91 7.10
CA GLY A 17 11.12 6.31 6.74
C GLY A 17 11.74 7.34 7.70
N GLY A 18 12.78 6.96 8.47
CA GLY A 18 13.37 7.78 9.54
C GLY A 18 12.93 7.42 10.96
N ALA A 19 11.95 6.52 11.14
CA ALA A 19 11.57 5.92 12.41
C ALA A 19 12.18 4.51 12.59
N ASP A 20 12.12 3.98 13.81
CA ASP A 20 12.61 2.62 14.11
C ASP A 20 11.83 1.52 13.38
N LEU A 21 10.55 1.78 13.06
CA LEU A 21 9.65 0.82 12.41
C LEU A 21 8.75 1.50 11.37
N PRO A 22 8.44 0.83 10.25
CA PRO A 22 7.44 1.28 9.27
C PRO A 22 6.05 1.41 9.91
N GLY A 23 5.35 2.51 9.58
CA GLY A 23 3.98 2.77 10.01
C GLY A 23 2.95 2.18 9.04
N ILE A 24 1.94 1.49 9.58
CA ILE A 24 0.68 1.23 8.83
C ILE A 24 -0.19 2.48 8.96
N HIS A 25 -0.55 3.07 7.83
CA HIS A 25 -1.31 4.32 7.81
C HIS A 25 -2.79 4.14 7.49
N SER A 26 -3.15 3.10 6.73
CA SER A 26 -4.53 2.92 6.30
C SER A 26 -4.85 1.45 6.06
N ILE A 27 -6.09 1.08 6.39
CA ILE A 27 -6.69 -0.21 6.06
C ILE A 27 -8.03 0.10 5.39
N CYS A 28 -8.22 -0.33 4.15
CA CYS A 28 -9.49 -0.18 3.43
C CYS A 28 -10.08 -1.55 3.14
N VAL A 29 -11.26 -1.84 3.66
CA VAL A 29 -12.04 -3.04 3.35
C VAL A 29 -13.01 -2.69 2.22
N ASP A 30 -12.99 -3.45 1.14
CA ASP A 30 -13.88 -3.21 0.00
C ASP A 30 -15.35 -3.41 0.42
N PRO A 31 -16.23 -2.42 0.23
CA PRO A 31 -17.63 -2.54 0.63
C PRO A 31 -18.41 -3.59 -0.18
N ARG A 32 -17.89 -4.04 -1.32
CA ARG A 32 -18.51 -5.06 -2.17
C ARG A 32 -18.14 -6.48 -1.74
N ASN A 33 -16.99 -6.66 -1.09
CA ASN A 33 -16.48 -7.97 -0.67
C ASN A 33 -15.46 -7.80 0.46
N SER A 34 -15.83 -8.21 1.68
CA SER A 34 -14.98 -8.09 2.87
C SER A 34 -13.70 -8.93 2.84
N LYS A 35 -13.56 -9.88 1.90
CA LYS A 35 -12.31 -10.61 1.67
C LYS A 35 -11.25 -9.75 0.97
N ARG A 36 -11.67 -8.63 0.35
CA ARG A 36 -10.80 -7.70 -0.35
C ARG A 36 -10.36 -6.58 0.58
N VAL A 37 -9.08 -6.53 0.91
CA VAL A 37 -8.53 -5.56 1.86
C VAL A 37 -7.25 -4.96 1.33
N TRP A 38 -7.14 -3.63 1.45
CA TRP A 38 -5.96 -2.84 1.14
C TRP A 38 -5.30 -2.40 2.44
N ILE A 39 -3.96 -2.45 2.48
CA ILE A 39 -3.14 -1.92 3.57
C ILE A 39 -2.10 -0.98 2.97
N ALA A 40 -2.01 0.23 3.50
CA ALA A 40 -0.98 1.20 3.17
C ALA A 40 0.10 1.24 4.25
N VAL A 41 1.35 1.09 3.83
CA VAL A 41 2.53 1.09 4.70
C VAL A 41 3.49 2.18 4.23
N SER A 42 3.90 3.06 5.15
CA SER A 42 4.93 4.06 4.85
C SER A 42 6.25 3.35 4.56
N THR A 43 6.88 3.75 3.45
CA THR A 43 8.07 3.11 2.87
C THR A 43 7.99 1.57 2.80
N GLY A 44 6.79 1.05 2.57
CA GLY A 44 6.51 -0.38 2.40
C GLY A 44 5.41 -0.66 1.37
N GLY A 45 4.92 0.38 0.70
CA GLY A 45 3.96 0.27 -0.40
C GLY A 45 2.52 -0.04 0.00
N ILE A 46 1.74 -0.40 -1.02
CA ILE A 46 0.35 -0.83 -0.87
C ILE A 46 0.28 -2.35 -1.00
N TRP A 47 -0.35 -2.98 -0.02
CA TRP A 47 -0.61 -4.40 0.05
C TRP A 47 -2.09 -4.67 -0.16
N PHE A 48 -2.41 -5.70 -0.93
CA PHE A 48 -3.77 -6.11 -1.22
C PHE A 48 -3.95 -7.60 -1.02
N THR A 49 -5.09 -7.99 -0.46
CA THR A 49 -5.56 -9.36 -0.39
C THR A 49 -6.95 -9.45 -1.00
N GLU A 50 -7.27 -10.58 -1.63
CA GLU A 50 -8.60 -10.92 -2.14
C GLU A 50 -9.23 -12.11 -1.40
N ASP A 51 -8.49 -12.71 -0.46
CA ASP A 51 -8.80 -13.96 0.23
C ASP A 51 -8.82 -13.79 1.76
N ALA A 52 -9.22 -12.60 2.22
CA ALA A 52 -9.29 -12.23 3.64
C ALA A 52 -7.96 -12.33 4.39
N GLY A 53 -6.85 -12.13 3.67
CA GLY A 53 -5.50 -12.10 4.22
C GLY A 53 -4.80 -13.45 4.22
N ALA A 54 -5.30 -14.47 3.51
CA ALA A 54 -4.56 -15.72 3.34
C ALA A 54 -3.31 -15.52 2.45
N SER A 55 -3.39 -14.62 1.47
CA SER A 55 -2.27 -14.18 0.63
C SER A 55 -2.30 -12.67 0.40
N TRP A 56 -1.14 -12.11 0.04
CA TRP A 56 -0.95 -10.68 -0.15
C TRP A 56 -0.14 -10.39 -1.42
N GLY A 57 -0.58 -9.41 -2.18
CA GLY A 57 0.09 -8.89 -3.37
C GLY A 57 0.43 -7.41 -3.23
N GLN A 58 1.47 -6.98 -3.96
CA GLN A 58 1.81 -5.56 -4.08
C GLN A 58 0.92 -4.86 -5.10
N ARG A 59 0.63 -3.58 -4.84
CA ARG A 59 -0.14 -2.67 -5.69
C ARG A 59 0.50 -1.28 -5.68
N GLY A 60 0.04 -0.40 -6.57
CA GLY A 60 0.61 0.96 -6.72
C GLY A 60 1.45 1.17 -7.97
N LYS A 61 1.27 0.32 -9.00
CA LYS A 61 1.87 0.57 -10.32
C LYS A 61 1.44 1.96 -10.81
N GLY A 62 2.39 2.77 -11.28
CA GLY A 62 2.14 4.13 -11.74
C GLY A 62 2.40 5.21 -10.68
N MET A 63 2.54 4.84 -9.40
CA MET A 63 3.09 5.75 -8.40
C MET A 63 4.59 5.97 -8.63
N ARG A 64 5.11 7.07 -8.05
CA ARG A 64 6.53 7.37 -8.07
C ARG A 64 7.00 7.91 -6.72
N ALA A 65 8.10 7.36 -6.25
CA ALA A 65 8.84 7.87 -5.10
C ALA A 65 10.07 8.65 -5.60
N GLU A 66 9.98 9.97 -5.66
CA GLU A 66 11.08 10.84 -6.14
C GLU A 66 12.26 10.95 -5.17
N HIS A 67 12.06 10.53 -3.92
CA HIS A 67 13.05 10.64 -2.85
C HIS A 67 13.93 9.39 -2.70
N VAL A 68 13.65 8.31 -3.44
CA VAL A 68 14.44 7.07 -3.42
C VAL A 68 15.39 7.01 -4.62
N PRO A 69 16.41 6.12 -4.63
CA PRO A 69 17.26 5.92 -5.80
C PRO A 69 16.46 5.69 -7.10
N PRO A 70 16.97 6.14 -8.26
CA PRO A 70 16.25 6.07 -9.54
C PRO A 70 15.70 4.67 -9.88
N GLU A 71 16.44 3.63 -9.54
CA GLU A 71 16.07 2.23 -9.77
C GLU A 71 14.88 1.75 -8.93
N LEU A 72 14.58 2.42 -7.81
CA LEU A 72 13.46 2.10 -6.92
C LEU A 72 12.24 3.01 -7.10
N THR A 73 12.37 4.09 -7.90
CA THR A 73 11.33 5.14 -8.04
C THR A 73 9.94 4.57 -8.31
N HIS A 74 9.85 3.53 -9.15
CA HIS A 74 8.59 2.90 -9.53
C HIS A 74 8.37 1.52 -8.90
N ASP A 75 9.26 1.08 -8.01
CA ASP A 75 9.06 -0.16 -7.28
C ASP A 75 7.90 0.02 -6.28
N PRO A 76 6.81 -0.78 -6.38
CA PRO A 76 5.69 -0.69 -5.45
C PRO A 76 6.10 -0.77 -3.97
N ILE A 77 7.17 -1.51 -3.63
CA ILE A 77 7.56 -1.69 -2.23
C ILE A 77 8.25 -0.47 -1.63
N ALA A 78 8.83 0.39 -2.47
CA ALA A 78 9.54 1.58 -2.05
C ALA A 78 8.60 2.79 -1.89
N GLN A 79 7.31 2.65 -2.21
CA GLN A 79 6.37 3.76 -2.15
C GLN A 79 6.06 4.14 -0.69
N ASP A 80 6.05 5.44 -0.43
CA ASP A 80 5.86 6.04 0.89
C ASP A 80 4.44 6.59 1.04
N VAL A 81 3.52 5.68 1.35
CA VAL A 81 2.08 5.96 1.43
C VAL A 81 1.70 6.38 2.85
N HIS A 82 1.14 7.59 2.97
CA HIS A 82 0.74 8.21 4.24
C HIS A 82 -0.76 8.16 4.49
N CYS A 83 -1.55 8.02 3.42
CA CYS A 83 -2.99 7.81 3.52
C CYS A 83 -3.50 7.13 2.26
N LEU A 84 -4.36 6.12 2.42
CA LEU A 84 -5.12 5.49 1.33
C LEU A 84 -6.61 5.60 1.67
N VAL A 85 -7.38 6.13 0.72
CA VAL A 85 -8.85 6.23 0.85
C VAL A 85 -9.53 5.63 -0.37
N GLN A 86 -10.58 4.84 -0.13
CA GLN A 86 -11.43 4.22 -1.13
C GLN A 86 -12.77 4.95 -1.20
N CYS A 87 -13.27 5.25 -2.41
CA CYS A 87 -14.60 5.82 -2.57
C CYS A 87 -15.69 4.79 -2.24
N PRO A 88 -16.57 4.99 -1.24
CA PRO A 88 -17.61 4.01 -0.92
C PRO A 88 -18.65 3.84 -2.04
N ALA A 89 -18.96 4.92 -2.76
CA ALA A 89 -19.93 4.91 -3.85
C ALA A 89 -19.34 4.39 -5.19
N ALA A 90 -18.02 4.40 -5.33
CA ALA A 90 -17.31 3.94 -6.52
C ALA A 90 -15.99 3.24 -6.12
N PRO A 91 -16.03 2.00 -5.59
CA PRO A 91 -14.88 1.40 -4.90
C PRO A 91 -13.64 1.12 -5.76
N HIS A 92 -13.74 1.23 -7.08
CA HIS A 92 -12.60 1.21 -8.00
C HIS A 92 -11.78 2.51 -8.00
N ARG A 93 -12.29 3.57 -7.35
CA ARG A 93 -11.62 4.85 -7.26
C ARG A 93 -10.98 5.04 -5.90
N MET A 94 -9.68 5.27 -5.91
CA MET A 94 -8.86 5.43 -4.71
C MET A 94 -7.94 6.63 -4.83
N TRP A 95 -7.62 7.24 -3.69
CA TRP A 95 -6.61 8.29 -3.59
C TRP A 95 -5.56 7.89 -2.58
N VAL A 96 -4.32 8.24 -2.93
CA VAL A 96 -3.14 8.01 -2.11
C VAL A 96 -2.50 9.34 -1.82
N GLN A 97 -2.42 9.72 -0.55
CA GLN A 97 -1.46 10.73 -0.10
C GLN A 97 -0.09 10.06 -0.02
N HIS A 98 0.84 10.57 -0.79
CA HIS A 98 2.21 10.11 -0.88
C HIS A 98 3.18 11.25 -0.53
N HIS A 99 4.41 10.91 -0.18
CA HIS A 99 5.44 11.89 0.19
C HIS A 99 5.58 13.08 -0.79
N ASN A 100 5.53 12.80 -2.10
CA ASN A 100 5.70 13.79 -3.17
C ASN A 100 4.40 14.15 -3.91
N GLY A 101 3.22 13.83 -3.37
CA GLY A 101 1.96 14.27 -3.98
C GLY A 101 0.76 13.40 -3.68
N ILE A 102 -0.29 13.59 -4.49
CA ILE A 102 -1.51 12.78 -4.42
C ILE A 102 -1.63 11.99 -5.71
N PHE A 103 -1.72 10.67 -5.60
CA PHE A 103 -1.99 9.78 -6.72
C PHE A 103 -3.46 9.36 -6.68
N VAL A 104 -4.05 9.18 -7.86
CA VAL A 104 -5.42 8.70 -8.02
C VAL A 104 -5.39 7.48 -8.91
N SER A 105 -6.17 6.47 -8.54
CA SER A 105 -6.47 5.35 -9.41
C SER A 105 -7.94 5.31 -9.77
N SER A 106 -8.22 4.92 -11.00
CA SER A 106 -9.55 4.51 -11.49
C SER A 106 -9.60 3.03 -11.85
N ASP A 107 -8.48 2.33 -11.71
CA ASP A 107 -8.39 0.88 -11.72
C ASP A 107 -7.96 0.37 -10.33
N GLU A 108 -8.17 -0.93 -10.09
CA GLU A 108 -7.89 -1.56 -8.79
C GLU A 108 -6.39 -1.80 -8.58
#